data_AF-A0AAW3FKK9-F1
#
_entry.id   AF-A0AAW3FKK9-F1
#
_cell.length_a   1.000
_cell.length_b   1.000
_cell.length_c   1.000
_cell.angle_alpha   90.00
_cell.angle_beta   90.00
_cell.angle_gamma   90.00
#
_symmetry.space_group_name_H-M   'P 1'
#
loop_
_entity.id
_entity.type
_entity.pdbx_description
1 polymer ?
#
loop_
_entity_poly.entity_id
_entity_poly.type
_entity_poly.pdbx_seq_one_letter_code
_entity_poly.pdbx_strand_id
1 'polypeptide(L)'
;MNITKTMFKKKLFWSILLFLDVVLFIEALSTNSISACIVVMIISEMIYFKGNHILFGEFDTKRHAKREQYKKNCLKKRTLDHSSKSKEIGLK
;
A
#
# COMPACT_ATOMS: atom_id res chain seq x y z
N MET A 1 11.56 2.62 -26.10
CA MET A 1 11.53 1.53 -25.09
C MET A 1 12.54 1.76 -23.94
N ASN A 2 12.54 2.94 -23.31
CA ASN A 2 13.51 3.29 -22.25
C ASN A 2 12.85 3.62 -20.89
N ILE A 3 11.55 3.86 -20.88
CA ILE A 3 10.78 4.31 -19.71
C ILE A 3 10.52 3.15 -18.73
N THR A 4 10.28 1.94 -19.24
CA THR A 4 10.09 0.74 -18.41
C THR A 4 11.38 0.32 -17.70
N LYS A 5 12.54 0.45 -18.35
CA LYS A 5 13.85 0.14 -17.74
C LYS A 5 14.18 1.08 -16.59
N THR A 6 13.84 2.37 -16.68
CA THR A 6 14.11 3.33 -15.60
C THR A 6 13.20 3.12 -14.39
N MET A 7 11.92 2.76 -14.60
CA MET A 7 11.01 2.37 -13.53
C MET A 7 11.48 1.09 -12.82
N PHE A 8 11.91 0.07 -13.58
CA PHE A 8 12.43 -1.17 -13.00
C PHE A 8 13.72 -0.93 -12.20
N LYS A 9 14.65 -0.13 -12.72
CA LYS A 9 15.87 0.26 -11.99
C LYS A 9 15.57 1.00 -10.69
N LYS A 10 14.62 1.94 -10.71
CA LYS A 10 14.19 2.64 -9.48
C LYS A 10 13.59 1.66 -8.48
N LYS A 11 12.70 0.77 -8.92
CA LYS A 11 12.08 -0.24 -8.06
C LYS A 11 13.11 -1.18 -7.44
N LEU A 12 14.09 -1.62 -8.23
CA LEU A 12 15.20 -2.45 -7.77
C LEU A 12 16.09 -1.71 -6.77
N PHE A 13 16.43 -0.45 -7.06
CA PHE A 13 17.22 0.40 -6.14
C PHE A 13 16.54 0.54 -4.78
N TRP A 14 15.25 0.87 -4.76
CA TRP A 14 14.49 0.97 -3.50
C TRP A 14 14.34 -0.38 -2.80
N SER A 15 14.23 -1.48 -3.55
CA SER A 15 14.19 -2.84 -2.98
C SER A 15 15.51 -3.22 -2.30
N ILE A 16 16.65 -2.89 -2.92
CA ILE A 16 17.98 -3.13 -2.35
C ILE A 16 18.19 -2.23 -1.14
N LEU A 17 17.76 -0.96 -1.21
CA LEU A 17 17.88 -0.03 -0.09
C LEU A 17 17.04 -0.50 1.12
N LEU A 18 15.84 -1.01 0.89
CA LEU A 18 15.00 -1.62 1.93
C LEU A 18 15.66 -2.88 2.51
N PHE A 19 16.27 -3.71 1.68
CA PHE A 19 16.99 -4.89 2.15
C PHE A 19 18.19 -4.51 3.03
N LEU A 20 18.95 -3.50 2.61
CA LEU A 20 20.08 -2.97 3.37
C LEU A 20 19.62 -2.40 4.72
N ASP A 21 18.49 -1.69 4.75
CA ASP A 21 17.90 -1.15 5.97
C ASP A 21 17.58 -2.24 7.00
N VAL A 22 17.02 -3.38 6.56
CA VAL A 22 16.76 -4.54 7.43
C VAL A 22 18.05 -5.14 7.97
N VAL A 23 19.10 -5.24 7.15
CA VAL A 23 20.41 -5.73 7.60
C VAL A 23 21.00 -4.78 8.64
N LEU A 24 20.94 -3.46 8.38
CA LEU A 24 21.42 -2.43 9.30
C LEU A 24 20.66 -2.47 10.63
N PHE A 25 19.36 -2.75 10.60
CA PHE A 25 18.53 -2.90 11.78
C PHE A 25 18.96 -4.10 12.64
N ILE A 26 19.24 -5.24 12.01
CA ILE A 26 19.73 -6.43 12.72
C ILE A 26 21.10 -6.16 13.36
N GLU A 27 21.98 -5.45 12.66
CA GLU A 27 23.30 -5.08 13.17
C GLU A 27 23.21 -4.07 14.35
N ALA A 28 22.34 -3.07 14.24
CA ALA A 28 22.06 -2.13 15.31
C ALA A 28 21.53 -2.82 16.58
N LEU A 29 20.63 -3.80 16.42
CA LEU A 29 20.13 -4.63 17.52
C LEU A 29 21.26 -5.46 18.15
N SER A 30 22.14 -6.05 17.35
CA SER A 30 23.29 -6.82 17.83
C SER A 30 24.23 -5.98 18.71
N THR A 31 24.45 -4.72 18.31
CA THR A 31 25.36 -3.80 19.00
C THR A 31 24.75 -3.22 20.30
N ASN A 32 23.46 -3.47 20.58
CA ASN A 32 22.70 -2.93 21.73
C ASN A 32 22.82 -1.40 21.91
N SER A 33 23.19 -0.68 20.84
CA SER A 33 23.35 0.76 20.88
C SER A 33 22.01 1.43 20.63
N ILE A 34 21.42 1.98 21.71
CA ILE A 34 20.14 2.69 21.64
C ILE A 34 20.19 3.83 20.60
N SER A 35 21.32 4.53 20.51
CA SER A 35 21.52 5.59 19.51
C SER A 35 21.51 5.04 18.08
N ALA A 36 22.12 3.88 17.84
CA ALA A 36 22.10 3.27 16.51
C ALA A 36 20.67 2.87 16.12
N CYS A 37 19.90 2.27 17.03
CA CYS A 37 18.50 1.91 16.79
C CYS A 37 17.63 3.12 16.42
N ILE A 38 17.82 4.27 17.09
CA ILE A 38 17.08 5.50 16.78
C ILE A 38 17.42 6.00 15.37
N VAL A 39 18.70 5.98 14.99
CA VAL A 39 19.13 6.38 13.64
C VAL A 39 18.54 5.46 12.58
N VAL A 40 18.59 4.14 12.78
CA VAL A 40 17.99 3.18 11.85
C VAL A 40 16.48 3.38 11.75
N MET A 41 15.80 3.67 12.87
CA MET A 41 14.36 3.93 12.86
C MET A 41 14.00 5.13 11.97
N ILE A 42 14.74 6.24 12.07
CA ILE A 42 14.53 7.44 11.23
C ILE A 42 14.81 7.12 9.75
N ILE A 43 15.89 6.39 9.46
CA ILE A 43 16.26 5.99 8.09
C ILE A 43 15.15 5.11 7.50
N SER A 44 14.67 4.13 8.26
CA SER A 44 13.62 3.22 7.86
C SER A 44 12.32 3.96 7.54
N GLU A 45 11.97 4.97 8.35
CA GLU A 45 10.78 5.79 8.14
C GLU A 45 10.88 6.68 6.88
N MET A 46 12.07 7.23 6.60
CA MET A 46 12.34 7.93 5.34
C MET A 46 12.24 7.00 4.12
N ILE A 47 12.78 5.78 4.22
CA ILE A 47 12.69 4.76 3.17
C ILE A 47 11.24 4.33 2.98
N TYR A 48 10.48 4.17 4.04
CA TYR A 48 9.05 3.85 3.98
C TYR A 48 8.29 4.95 3.26
N PHE A 49 8.45 6.21 3.66
CA PHE A 49 7.67 7.32 3.10
C PHE A 49 7.85 7.47 1.57
N LYS A 50 9.10 7.34 1.09
CA LYS A 50 9.43 7.56 -0.33
C LYS A 50 9.50 6.28 -1.15
N GLY A 51 10.08 5.23 -0.58
CA GLY A 51 10.27 3.93 -1.21
C GLY A 51 8.99 3.11 -1.30
N ASN A 52 8.13 3.13 -0.27
CA ASN A 52 6.90 2.34 -0.26
C ASN A 52 5.97 2.74 -1.41
N HIS A 53 5.81 4.04 -1.68
CA HIS A 53 5.03 4.52 -2.82
C HIS A 53 5.61 4.05 -4.17
N ILE A 54 6.94 3.99 -4.31
CA ILE A 54 7.62 3.58 -5.55
C ILE A 54 7.58 2.06 -5.75
N LEU A 55 7.67 1.28 -4.67
CA LEU A 55 7.61 -0.18 -4.69
C LEU A 55 6.18 -0.73 -4.81
N PHE A 56 5.26 -0.17 -4.03
CA PHE A 56 3.91 -0.71 -3.81
C PHE A 56 2.79 0.15 -4.39
N GLY A 57 3.06 1.34 -4.92
CA GLY A 57 2.01 2.24 -5.44
C GLY A 57 1.10 1.58 -6.49
N GLU A 58 1.65 0.77 -7.39
CA GLU A 58 0.84 -0.02 -8.35
C GLU A 58 -0.05 -1.06 -7.66
N PHE A 59 0.46 -1.67 -6.59
CA PHE A 59 -0.23 -2.72 -5.86
C PHE A 59 -1.36 -2.14 -4.99
N ASP A 60 -1.09 -1.02 -4.32
CA ASP A 60 -2.09 -0.27 -3.56
C ASP A 60 -3.17 0.30 -4.45
N THR A 61 -2.82 0.84 -5.62
CA THR A 61 -3.82 1.32 -6.60
C THR A 61 -4.78 0.20 -7.01
N LYS A 62 -4.26 -1.01 -7.27
CA LYS A 62 -5.09 -2.19 -7.58
C LYS A 62 -5.98 -2.60 -6.40
N ARG A 63 -5.46 -2.55 -5.17
CA ARG A 63 -6.24 -2.85 -3.97
C ARG A 63 -7.32 -1.80 -3.71
N HIS A 64 -7.01 -0.53 -3.87
CA HIS A 64 -7.97 0.57 -3.75
C HIS A 64 -9.09 0.44 -4.78
N ALA A 65 -8.75 0.18 -6.05
CA ALA A 65 -9.74 -0.05 -7.09
C ALA A 65 -10.67 -1.22 -6.76
N LYS A 66 -10.13 -2.32 -6.19
CA LYS A 66 -10.93 -3.47 -5.77
C LYS A 66 -11.89 -3.10 -4.62
N ARG A 67 -11.43 -2.35 -3.61
CA ARG A 67 -12.28 -1.87 -2.50
C ARG A 67 -13.41 -0.96 -3.00
N GLU A 68 -13.10 -0.05 -3.92
CA GLU A 68 -14.09 0.85 -4.51
C GLU A 68 -15.16 0.07 -5.30
N GLN A 69 -14.77 -0.97 -6.04
CA GLN A 69 -15.73 -1.84 -6.72
C GLN A 69 -16.64 -2.59 -5.74
N TYR A 70 -16.09 -3.15 -4.64
CA TYR A 70 -16.92 -3.77 -3.60
C TYR A 70 -17.91 -2.78 -2.98
N LYS A 71 -17.46 -1.57 -2.65
CA LYS A 71 -18.31 -0.52 -2.09
C LYS A 71 -19.47 -0.17 -3.02
N LYS A 72 -19.20 0.02 -4.31
CA LYS A 72 -20.23 0.28 -5.34
C LYS A 72 -21.23 -0.87 -5.45
N ASN A 73 -20.78 -2.11 -5.41
CA ASN A 73 -21.66 -3.28 -5.50
C ASN A 73 -22.56 -3.43 -4.26
N CYS A 74 -22.04 -3.16 -3.06
CA CYS A 74 -22.85 -3.15 -1.84
C CYS A 74 -23.91 -2.03 -1.87
N LEU A 75 -23.54 -0.83 -2.31
CA LEU A 75 -24.47 0.29 -2.47
C LEU A 75 -25.57 -0.02 -3.49
N LYS A 76 -25.21 -0.59 -4.64
CA LYS A 76 -26.17 -0.99 -5.69
C LYS A 76 -27.14 -2.06 -5.21
N LYS A 77 -26.69 -3.03 -4.39
CA LYS A 77 -27.60 -4.00 -3.76
C LYS A 77 -28.61 -3.34 -2.83
N ARG A 78 -28.18 -2.38 -2.00
CA ARG A 78 -29.07 -1.66 -1.09
C ARG A 78 -30.14 -0.83 -1.81
N THR A 79 -29.78 -0.17 -2.92
CA THR A 79 -30.75 0.62 -3.70
C THR A 79 -31.74 -0.26 -4.46
N LEU A 80 -31.30 -1.41 -4.97
CA LEU A 80 -32.18 -2.39 -5.61
C LEU A 80 -33.16 -3.02 -4.61
N ASP A 81 -32.70 -3.34 -3.40
CA ASP A 81 -33.54 -3.89 -2.33
C ASP A 81 -34.63 -2.90 -1.89
N HIS A 82 -34.26 -1.62 -1.72
CA HIS A 82 -35.22 -0.55 -1.40
C HIS A 82 -36.22 -0.28 -2.54
N SER A 83 -35.78 -0.36 -3.80
CA SER A 83 -36.64 -0.18 -4.97
C SER A 83 -37.63 -1.34 -5.15
N SER A 84 -37.22 -2.58 -4.86
CA SER A 84 -38.12 -3.75 -4.90
C SER A 84 -39.17 -3.67 -3.79
N LYS A 85 -38.76 -3.28 -2.58
CA LYS A 85 -39.67 -3.11 -1.44
C LYS A 85 -40.71 -1.99 -1.67
N SER A 86 -40.32 -0.89 -2.31
CA SER A 86 -41.25 0.20 -2.64
C SER A 86 -42.30 -0.20 -3.69
N LYS A 87 -41.97 -1.12 -4.61
CA LYS A 87 -42.94 -1.62 -5.61
C LYS A 87 -43.99 -2.54 -5.02
N GLU A 88 -43.64 -3.38 -4.04
CA GLU A 88 -44.61 -4.24 -3.35
C GLU A 88 -45.62 -3.45 -2.50
N ILE A 89 -45.20 -2.33 -1.92
CA ILE A 89 -46.07 -1.52 -1.04
C ILE A 89 -47.04 -0.67 -1.85
N GLY A 90 -46.66 -0.22 -3.06
CA GLY A 90 -47.54 0.57 -3.94
C GLY A 90 -48.50 -0.26 -4.81
N LEU A 91 -48.42 -1.59 -4.76
CA LEU A 91 -49.32 -2.51 -5.49
C LEU A 91 -50.41 -3.13 -4.59
N LYS A 92 -50.41 -2.80 -3.30
CA LYS A 92 -51.47 -3.15 -2.33
C LYS A 92 -52.40 -1.95 -2.12
#